data_AF-A0A1X7LVF3-F1
#
_entry.id   AF-A0A1X7LVF3-F1
#
_cell.length_a   1.000
_cell.length_b   1.000
_cell.length_c   1.000
_cell.angle_alpha   90.00
_cell.angle_beta   90.00
_cell.angle_gamma   90.00
#
_symmetry.space_group_name_H-M   'P 1'
#
loop_
_entity.id
_entity.type
_entity.pdbx_description
1 polymer ?
#
loop_
_entity_poly.entity_id
_entity_poly.type
_entity_poly.pdbx_seq_one_letter_code
_entity_poly.pdbx_strand_id
1 'polypeptide(L)'
;MTGKEDCLLCRVTYSIFERFPDVPSGMVMNVETGNFFPLATLRSYSSGREMVEALGVAWACECRERSPNRFDEQFTLNDHAGKRLAGVRYRVRVGSSVLANGVTDSQGRTQRISTDDPKRLSIDAAAS
;
A
#
# COMPACT_ATOMS: atom_id res chain seq x y z
N MET A 1 8.00 17.23 21.82
CA MET A 1 7.57 16.36 20.70
C MET A 1 6.11 16.65 20.46
N THR A 2 5.80 17.37 19.40
CA THR A 2 4.44 17.77 19.01
C THR A 2 3.66 16.54 18.57
N GLY A 3 2.75 16.07 19.42
CA GLY A 3 1.86 14.94 19.15
C GLY A 3 0.94 15.28 17.98
N LYS A 4 1.21 14.69 16.82
CA LYS A 4 0.18 14.60 15.77
C LYS A 4 -0.95 13.77 16.36
N GLU A 5 -2.13 14.36 16.46
CA GLU A 5 -3.35 13.67 16.90
C GLU A 5 -3.54 12.38 16.08
N ASP A 6 -3.87 11.28 16.76
CA ASP A 6 -4.16 10.02 16.08
C ASP A 6 -5.38 10.18 15.15
N CYS A 7 -5.29 9.64 13.94
CA CYS A 7 -6.36 9.56 12.95
C CYS A 7 -7.60 8.91 13.57
N LEU A 8 -8.80 9.26 13.08
CA LEU A 8 -10.06 8.74 13.63
C LEU A 8 -10.06 7.21 13.75
N LEU A 9 -9.52 6.51 12.74
CA LEU A 9 -9.39 5.05 12.77
C LEU A 9 -8.52 4.57 13.94
N CYS A 10 -7.29 5.07 14.07
CA CYS A 10 -6.40 4.71 15.19
C CYS A 10 -7.05 4.98 16.54
N ARG A 11 -7.65 6.17 16.71
CA ARG A 11 -8.31 6.55 17.96
C ARG A 11 -9.47 5.61 18.33
N VAL A 12 -10.31 5.28 17.34
CA VAL A 12 -11.46 4.37 17.54
C VAL A 12 -10.97 2.96 17.82
N THR A 13 -10.03 2.43 17.04
CA THR A 13 -9.45 1.11 17.25
C THR A 13 -8.85 0.98 18.65
N TYR A 14 -8.03 1.96 19.07
CA TYR A 14 -7.47 1.97 20.41
C TYR A 14 -8.56 1.97 21.50
N SER A 15 -9.54 2.87 21.38
CA SER A 15 -10.63 2.99 22.36
C SER A 15 -11.46 1.72 22.48
N ILE A 16 -11.67 1.00 21.36
CA ILE A 16 -12.39 -0.28 21.36
C ILE A 16 -11.58 -1.33 22.12
N PHE A 17 -10.33 -1.56 21.73
CA PHE A 17 -9.54 -2.68 22.27
C PHE A 17 -8.97 -2.43 23.66
N GLU A 18 -8.74 -1.18 24.05
CA GLU A 18 -8.41 -0.81 25.43
C GLU A 18 -9.53 -1.19 26.40
N ARG A 19 -10.79 -0.99 25.99
CA ARG A 19 -11.99 -1.24 26.81
C ARG A 19 -12.64 -2.60 26.57
N PHE A 20 -12.15 -3.36 25.59
CA PHE A 20 -12.73 -4.64 25.24
C PHE A 20 -12.55 -5.62 26.40
N PRO A 21 -13.57 -6.42 26.74
CA PRO A 21 -13.46 -7.43 27.79
C PRO A 21 -12.30 -8.38 27.56
N ASP A 22 -11.75 -8.92 28.65
CA ASP A 22 -10.76 -9.99 28.53
C ASP A 22 -11.45 -11.27 28.02
N VAL A 23 -10.98 -11.77 26.88
CA VAL A 23 -11.48 -13.00 26.26
C VAL A 23 -10.26 -13.90 26.02
N PRO A 24 -9.92 -14.81 26.96
CA PRO A 24 -8.67 -15.57 26.93
C PRO A 24 -8.46 -16.43 25.68
N SER A 25 -9.54 -16.88 25.05
CA SER A 25 -9.51 -17.64 23.78
C SER A 25 -9.98 -16.82 22.58
N GLY A 26 -10.11 -15.51 22.75
CA GLY A 26 -10.49 -14.60 21.68
C GLY A 26 -9.40 -14.53 20.63
N MET A 27 -9.78 -14.68 19.36
CA MET A 27 -8.88 -14.55 18.22
C MET A 27 -9.35 -13.40 17.34
N VAL A 28 -8.39 -12.70 16.74
CA VAL A 28 -8.62 -11.68 15.72
C VAL A 28 -7.84 -12.04 14.48
N MET A 29 -8.33 -11.61 13.32
CA MET A 29 -7.71 -11.88 12.03
C MET A 29 -7.04 -10.62 11.51
N ASN A 30 -5.81 -10.75 11.02
CA ASN A 30 -5.21 -9.74 10.16
C ASN A 30 -5.87 -9.83 8.77
N VAL A 31 -6.58 -8.79 8.35
CA VAL A 31 -7.41 -8.86 7.13
C VAL A 31 -6.61 -8.89 5.83
N GLU A 32 -5.35 -8.46 5.84
CA GLU A 32 -4.47 -8.49 4.67
C GLU A 32 -3.86 -9.88 4.45
N THR A 33 -3.51 -10.58 5.54
CA THR A 33 -2.80 -11.88 5.47
C THR A 33 -3.71 -13.08 5.72
N GLY A 34 -4.89 -12.89 6.31
CA GLY A 34 -5.78 -13.96 6.76
C GLY A 34 -5.32 -14.70 8.02
N ASN A 35 -4.18 -14.30 8.60
CA ASN A 35 -3.65 -14.95 9.79
C ASN A 35 -4.43 -14.55 11.04
N PHE A 36 -4.73 -15.54 11.88
CA PHE A 36 -5.35 -15.32 13.18
C PHE A 36 -4.29 -15.19 14.26
N PHE A 37 -4.52 -14.30 15.22
CA PHE A 37 -3.68 -14.10 16.39
C PHE A 37 -4.52 -13.81 17.65
N PRO A 38 -3.97 -14.03 18.86
CA PRO A 38 -4.71 -13.79 20.11
C PRO A 38 -5.18 -12.35 20.23
N LEU A 39 -6.46 -12.16 20.60
CA LEU A 39 -7.03 -10.83 20.86
C LEU A 39 -6.23 -10.07 21.92
N ALA A 40 -5.73 -10.78 22.94
CA ALA A 40 -4.90 -10.21 24.00
C ALA A 40 -3.64 -9.51 23.47
N THR A 41 -3.12 -9.91 22.30
CA THR A 41 -1.99 -9.23 21.66
C THR A 41 -2.32 -7.77 21.34
N LEU A 42 -3.56 -7.45 20.95
CA LEU A 42 -3.93 -6.05 20.67
C LEU A 42 -3.78 -5.15 21.90
N ARG A 43 -4.11 -5.67 23.10
CA ARG A 43 -3.99 -4.92 24.36
C ARG A 43 -2.54 -4.69 24.78
N SER A 44 -1.58 -5.41 24.21
CA SER A 44 -0.16 -5.18 24.47
C SER A 44 0.42 -3.99 23.71
N TYR A 45 -0.29 -3.49 22.68
CA TYR A 45 0.14 -2.35 21.91
C TYR A 45 -0.13 -1.03 22.62
N SER A 46 0.80 -0.10 22.46
CA SER A 46 0.80 1.21 23.12
C SER A 46 0.03 2.28 22.35
N SER A 47 -0.37 1.98 21.12
CA SER A 47 -1.05 2.93 20.24
C SER A 47 -2.07 2.27 19.33
N GLY A 48 -3.10 3.02 18.93
CA GLY A 48 -4.07 2.58 17.93
C GLY A 48 -3.41 2.28 16.58
N ARG A 49 -2.28 2.94 16.30
CA ARG A 49 -1.45 2.69 15.11
C ARG A 49 -0.93 1.25 15.06
N GLU A 50 -0.27 0.82 16.12
CA GLU A 50 0.26 -0.54 16.22
C GLU A 50 -0.87 -1.57 16.12
N MET A 51 -2.04 -1.28 16.71
CA MET A 51 -3.23 -2.13 16.57
C MET A 51 -3.75 -2.22 15.14
N VAL A 52 -3.86 -1.10 14.41
CA VAL A 52 -4.32 -1.14 13.00
C VAL A 52 -3.30 -1.79 12.05
N GLU A 53 -2.01 -1.67 12.34
CA GLU A 53 -0.95 -2.40 11.63
C GLU A 53 -1.09 -3.92 11.86
N ALA A 54 -1.25 -4.35 13.11
CA ALA A 54 -1.47 -5.75 13.45
C ALA A 54 -2.76 -6.33 12.84
N LEU A 55 -3.82 -5.53 12.75
CA LEU A 55 -5.10 -5.91 12.14
C LEU A 55 -5.07 -5.90 10.59
N GLY A 56 -4.01 -5.36 9.95
CA GLY A 56 -3.95 -5.24 8.49
C GLY A 56 -4.87 -4.15 7.93
N VAL A 57 -5.23 -3.15 8.74
CA VAL A 57 -6.11 -2.03 8.33
C VAL A 57 -5.39 -0.68 8.36
N ALA A 58 -4.07 -0.67 8.55
CA ALA A 58 -3.26 0.54 8.56
C ALA A 58 -3.37 1.37 7.27
N TRP A 59 -3.75 0.74 6.15
CA TRP A 59 -4.01 1.39 4.88
C TRP A 59 -5.15 2.40 4.91
N ALA A 60 -6.09 2.22 5.83
CA ALA A 60 -7.23 3.10 6.03
C ALA A 60 -6.94 4.23 7.03
N CYS A 61 -5.75 4.26 7.66
CA CYS A 61 -5.40 5.34 8.57
C CYS A 61 -4.77 6.53 7.86
N GLU A 62 -5.12 7.72 8.36
CA GLU A 62 -4.66 9.03 7.87
C GLU A 62 -3.62 9.68 8.81
N CYS A 63 -3.09 8.96 9.83
CA CYS A 63 -2.11 9.48 10.82
C CYS A 63 -0.81 9.96 10.17
N ARG A 64 -0.50 9.41 8.99
CA ARG A 64 0.49 9.94 8.07
C ARG A 64 -0.31 10.23 6.81
N GLU A 65 -0.04 11.34 6.13
CA GLU A 65 -0.33 11.48 4.70
C GLU A 65 -0.14 10.10 4.08
N ARG A 66 -1.19 9.51 3.45
CA ARG A 66 -1.17 8.16 2.88
C ARG A 66 0.22 7.93 2.32
N SER A 67 0.94 6.89 2.76
CA SER A 67 2.32 6.67 2.27
C SER A 67 2.28 6.85 0.76
N PRO A 68 2.89 7.91 0.20
CA PRO A 68 2.74 8.24 -1.22
C PRO A 68 3.31 7.12 -2.11
N ASN A 69 3.96 6.14 -1.47
CA ASN A 69 4.62 5.01 -2.08
C ASN A 69 3.89 3.66 -1.88
N ARG A 70 2.64 3.62 -1.36
CA ARG A 70 1.92 2.33 -1.23
C ARG A 70 1.63 1.71 -2.60
N PHE A 71 1.21 2.54 -3.55
CA PHE A 71 0.98 2.14 -4.94
C PHE A 71 2.03 2.77 -5.84
N ASP A 72 3.29 2.57 -5.47
CA ASP A 72 4.46 3.02 -6.22
C ASP A 72 5.17 1.80 -6.83
N GLU A 73 4.90 1.61 -8.11
CA GLU A 73 5.34 0.47 -8.90
C GLU A 73 6.31 0.88 -10.01
N GLN A 74 7.18 -0.04 -10.41
CA GLN A 74 8.06 0.10 -11.57
C GLN A 74 7.86 -1.10 -12.49
N PHE A 75 7.68 -0.85 -13.77
CA PHE A 75 7.42 -1.90 -14.76
C PHE A 75 8.66 -2.16 -15.59
N THR A 76 8.87 -3.42 -15.99
CA THR A 76 9.90 -3.81 -16.95
C THR A 76 9.22 -4.17 -18.27
N LEU A 77 9.64 -3.56 -19.37
CA LEU A 77 9.13 -3.87 -20.70
C LEU A 77 9.99 -4.94 -21.34
N ASN A 78 9.34 -6.02 -21.78
CA ASN A 78 9.97 -7.12 -22.48
C ASN A 78 9.31 -7.30 -23.85
N ASP A 79 10.07 -7.76 -24.84
CA ASP A 79 9.49 -8.26 -26.09
C ASP A 79 8.84 -9.64 -25.91
N HIS A 80 8.23 -10.17 -26.99
CA HIS A 80 7.60 -11.48 -26.97
C HIS A 80 8.57 -12.64 -26.70
N ALA A 81 9.88 -12.44 -26.90
CA ALA A 81 10.92 -13.42 -26.58
C ALA A 81 11.44 -13.28 -25.14
N GLY A 82 10.93 -12.32 -24.36
CA GLY A 82 11.35 -12.06 -22.98
C GLY A 82 12.60 -11.16 -22.87
N LYS A 83 13.08 -10.58 -23.97
CA LYS A 83 14.21 -9.65 -23.97
C LYS A 83 13.77 -8.29 -23.45
N ARG A 84 14.52 -7.75 -22.49
CA ARG A 84 14.31 -6.40 -21.93
C ARG A 84 14.49 -5.33 -23.00
N LEU A 85 13.52 -4.42 -23.09
CA LEU A 85 13.45 -3.34 -24.06
C LEU A 85 13.99 -2.04 -23.47
N ALA A 86 15.30 -1.80 -23.60
CA ALA A 86 15.95 -0.57 -23.17
C ALA A 86 15.79 0.56 -24.21
N GLY A 87 15.69 1.81 -23.75
CA GLY A 87 15.63 2.98 -24.64
C GLY A 87 14.30 3.16 -25.39
N VAL A 88 13.24 2.45 -24.98
CA VAL A 88 11.92 2.50 -25.63
C VAL A 88 11.06 3.57 -24.99
N ARG A 89 10.47 4.44 -25.83
CA ARG A 89 9.49 5.43 -25.37
C ARG A 89 8.22 4.73 -24.91
N TYR A 90 7.72 5.12 -23.74
CA TYR A 90 6.49 4.58 -23.19
C TYR A 90 5.57 5.68 -22.66
N ARG A 91 4.30 5.31 -22.52
CA ARG A 91 3.25 6.10 -21.88
C ARG A 91 2.42 5.20 -20.98
N VAL A 92 2.20 5.63 -19.74
CA VAL A 92 1.32 4.95 -18.78
C VAL A 92 0.05 5.75 -18.60
N ARG A 93 -1.09 5.06 -18.66
CA ARG A 93 -2.42 5.66 -18.63
C ARG A 93 -3.33 5.00 -17.59
N VAL A 94 -4.28 5.79 -17.10
CA VAL A 94 -5.49 5.33 -16.42
C VAL A 94 -6.68 5.80 -17.25
N GLY A 95 -7.36 4.87 -17.91
CA GLY A 95 -8.37 5.20 -18.91
C GLY A 95 -7.78 6.07 -20.03
N SER A 96 -8.37 7.24 -20.26
CA SER A 96 -7.89 8.20 -21.26
C SER A 96 -6.77 9.12 -20.77
N SER A 97 -6.51 9.15 -19.46
CA SER A 97 -5.56 10.09 -18.84
C SER A 97 -4.15 9.53 -18.80
N VAL A 98 -3.16 10.35 -19.15
CA VAL A 98 -1.73 9.99 -19.06
C VAL A 98 -1.24 10.27 -17.65
N LEU A 99 -0.82 9.22 -16.94
CA LEU A 99 -0.18 9.35 -15.62
C LEU A 99 1.31 9.62 -15.73
N ALA A 100 1.98 8.97 -16.68
CA ALA A 100 3.42 9.07 -16.83
C ALA A 100 3.83 8.85 -18.29
N ASN A 101 4.96 9.42 -18.69
CA ASN A 101 5.61 9.13 -19.95
C ASN A 101 7.13 9.20 -19.77
N GLY A 102 7.87 8.51 -20.64
CA GLY A 102 9.32 8.50 -20.55
C GLY A 102 9.98 7.55 -21.52
N VAL A 103 11.23 7.22 -21.22
CA VAL A 103 12.05 6.23 -21.94
C VAL A 103 12.51 5.19 -20.94
N THR A 104 12.48 3.91 -21.31
CA THR A 104 12.96 2.84 -20.43
C THR A 104 14.47 2.93 -20.21
N ASP A 105 14.92 2.55 -19.01
CA ASP A 105 16.34 2.53 -18.65
C ASP A 105 17.11 1.38 -19.34
N SER A 106 18.40 1.24 -19.02
CA SER A 106 19.26 0.18 -19.56
C SER A 106 18.82 -1.24 -19.21
N GLN A 107 17.91 -1.40 -18.24
CA GLN A 107 17.30 -2.67 -17.83
C GLN A 107 15.86 -2.78 -18.34
N GLY A 108 15.42 -1.91 -19.25
CA GLY A 108 14.05 -1.91 -19.78
C GLY A 108 13.00 -1.46 -18.77
N ARG A 109 13.38 -0.76 -17.70
CA ARG A 109 12.45 -0.34 -16.64
C ARG A 109 11.89 1.04 -16.89
N THR A 110 10.62 1.24 -16.55
CA THR A 110 9.98 2.56 -16.52
C THR A 110 10.50 3.39 -15.34
N GLN A 111 10.07 4.65 -15.26
CA GLN A 111 10.11 5.37 -13.99
C GLN A 111 9.16 4.72 -12.98
N ARG A 112 9.32 5.09 -11.72
CA ARG A 112 8.38 4.74 -10.65
C ARG A 112 7.06 5.49 -10.81
N ILE A 113 5.95 4.79 -10.66
CA ILE A 113 4.59 5.31 -10.90
C ILE A 113 3.80 5.16 -9.62
N SER A 114 3.55 6.29 -8.97
CA SER A 114 2.76 6.38 -7.75
C SER A 114 1.30 6.72 -8.05
N THR A 115 0.38 6.07 -7.34
CA THR A 115 -1.06 6.38 -7.35
C THR A 115 -1.61 6.44 -5.91
N ASP A 116 -2.73 7.14 -5.72
CA ASP A 116 -3.32 7.36 -4.39
C ASP A 116 -4.18 6.17 -3.91
N ASP A 117 -4.57 5.29 -4.83
CA ASP A 117 -5.40 4.10 -4.67
C ASP A 117 -5.03 3.06 -5.77
N PRO A 118 -5.45 1.78 -5.63
CA PRO A 118 -5.21 0.80 -6.69
C PRO A 118 -5.88 1.21 -8.00
N LYS A 119 -5.10 1.41 -9.07
CA LYS A 119 -5.60 1.74 -10.40
C LYS A 119 -5.26 0.67 -11.43
N ARG A 120 -6.16 0.43 -12.39
CA ARG A 120 -5.83 -0.34 -13.60
C ARG A 120 -5.02 0.53 -14.55
N LEU A 121 -3.74 0.22 -14.69
CA LEU A 121 -2.83 0.90 -15.61
C LEU A 121 -2.82 0.22 -16.99
N SER A 122 -2.65 1.02 -18.04
CA SER A 122 -2.27 0.54 -19.37
C SER A 122 -0.96 1.19 -19.80
N ILE A 123 -0.04 0.41 -20.33
CA ILE A 123 1.26 0.89 -20.81
C ILE A 123 1.30 0.73 -22.32
N ASP A 124 1.50 1.84 -23.03
CA ASP A 124 1.82 1.82 -24.46
C ASP A 124 3.33 2.00 -24.61
N ALA A 125 3.94 1.15 -25.41
CA ALA A 125 5.33 1.27 -25.81
C ALA A 125 5.39 1.59 -27.30
N ALA A 126 6.35 2.43 -27.70
CA ALA A 126 6.67 2.58 -29.11
C ALA A 126 7.13 1.22 -29.66
N ALA A 127 6.72 0.88 -30.89
CA ALA A 127 7.23 -0.30 -31.57
C ALA A 127 8.75 -0.19 -31.69
N SER A 128 9.45 -1.22 -31.20
CA SER A 128 10.89 -1.40 -31.33
C SER A 128 11.28 -1.86 -32.72
#